data_AF-A0A924NMK5-F1
#
_entry.id   AF-A0A924NMK5-F1
#
_cell.length_a   1.000
_cell.length_b   1.000
_cell.length_c   1.000
_cell.angle_alpha   90.00
_cell.angle_beta   90.00
_cell.angle_gamma   90.00
#
_symmetry.space_group_name_H-M   'P 1'
#
loop_
_entity.id
_entity.type
_entity.pdbx_description
1 polymer ?
#
loop_
_entity_poly.entity_id
_entity_poly.type
_entity_poly.pdbx_seq_one_letter_code
_entity_poly.pdbx_strand_id
1 'polypeptide(L)'
;MSAPDYDPKQVSLLQAPALEQARADGEQALAAAVHLADLALAKTAHLGDKSHLALARREIGVLPPQAKADAGKRVNDLSKALQVAYDGRRTELEAQR
;
A
#
# COMPACT_ATOMS: atom_id res chain seq x y z
N MET A 1 -25.09 12.39 14.97
CA MET A 1 -24.28 11.80 13.88
C MET A 1 -22.84 12.22 14.14
N SER A 2 -21.98 11.25 14.47
CA SER A 2 -20.59 11.49 14.89
C SER A 2 -19.77 12.07 13.74
N ALA A 3 -19.01 13.14 14.04
CA ALA A 3 -17.99 13.64 13.15
C ALA A 3 -16.97 12.52 12.84
N PRO A 4 -16.50 12.37 11.60
CA PRO A 4 -15.41 11.45 11.32
C PRO A 4 -14.17 11.95 12.08
N ASP A 5 -13.58 11.07 12.90
CA ASP A 5 -12.26 11.25 13.51
C ASP A 5 -11.24 11.60 12.42
N TYR A 6 -11.00 12.89 12.24
CA TYR A 6 -10.04 13.43 11.29
C TYR A 6 -8.68 13.44 11.98
N ASP A 7 -7.91 12.36 11.83
CA ASP A 7 -6.55 12.27 12.38
C ASP A 7 -5.54 12.86 11.38
N PRO A 8 -4.95 14.04 11.64
CA PRO A 8 -4.05 14.72 10.71
C PRO A 8 -2.77 13.92 10.39
N LYS A 9 -2.42 12.92 11.22
CA LYS A 9 -1.31 12.00 10.91
C LYS A 9 -1.64 11.06 9.74
N GLN A 10 -2.90 10.67 9.58
CA GLN A 10 -3.35 9.80 8.48
C GLN A 10 -3.35 10.54 7.13
N VAL A 11 -3.62 11.85 7.15
CA VAL A 11 -3.54 12.71 5.95
C VAL A 11 -2.08 12.91 5.49
N SER A 12 -1.11 12.86 6.42
CA SER A 12 0.31 12.88 6.06
C SER A 12 0.76 11.60 5.33
N LEU A 13 0.08 10.46 5.55
CA LEU A 13 0.38 9.19 4.86
C LEU A 13 -0.03 9.20 3.38
N LEU A 14 -0.89 10.13 2.97
CA LEU A 14 -1.31 10.34 1.58
C LEU A 14 -0.37 11.24 0.78
N GLN A 15 0.62 11.83 1.43
CA GLN A 15 1.59 12.68 0.76
C GLN A 15 2.52 11.82 -0.10
N ALA A 16 2.92 12.36 -1.25
CA ALA A 16 3.87 11.71 -2.16
C ALA A 16 5.10 11.08 -1.47
N PRO A 17 5.81 11.76 -0.53
CA PRO A 17 6.93 11.14 0.18
C PRO A 17 6.53 9.97 1.08
N ALA A 18 5.36 10.02 1.72
CA ALA A 18 4.91 8.95 2.62
C ALA A 18 4.47 7.71 1.84
N LEU A 19 3.85 7.89 0.66
CA LEU A 19 3.57 6.81 -0.27
C LEU A 19 4.88 6.16 -0.74
N GLU A 20 5.87 6.95 -1.16
CA GLU A 20 7.14 6.37 -1.63
C GLU A 20 7.89 5.63 -0.51
N GLN A 21 7.84 6.12 0.73
CA GLN A 21 8.36 5.38 1.89
C GLN A 21 7.59 4.08 2.13
N ALA A 22 6.26 4.11 2.15
CA ALA A 22 5.45 2.91 2.33
C ALA A 22 5.68 1.86 1.23
N ARG A 23 5.99 2.32 0.01
CA ARG A 23 6.43 1.47 -1.09
C ARG A 23 7.77 0.83 -0.78
N ALA A 24 8.79 1.61 -0.41
CA ALA A 24 10.11 1.11 -0.08
C ALA A 24 10.05 0.10 1.08
N ASP A 25 9.33 0.43 2.16
CA ASP A 25 9.09 -0.48 3.29
C ASP A 25 8.42 -1.78 2.85
N GLY A 26 7.40 -1.69 1.99
CA GLY A 26 6.69 -2.86 1.48
C GLY A 26 7.56 -3.72 0.56
N GLU A 27 8.35 -3.11 -0.33
CA GLU A 27 9.33 -3.83 -1.17
C GLU A 27 10.40 -4.52 -0.32
N GLN A 28 10.89 -3.87 0.73
CA GLN A 28 11.84 -4.47 1.67
C GLN A 28 11.22 -5.61 2.48
N ALA A 29 10.00 -5.45 2.98
CA ALA A 29 9.29 -6.51 3.70
C ALA A 29 9.01 -7.73 2.81
N LEU A 30 8.62 -7.49 1.56
CA LEU A 30 8.45 -8.55 0.56
C LEU A 30 9.78 -9.24 0.26
N ALA A 31 10.86 -8.49 0.04
CA ALA A 31 12.19 -9.06 -0.23
C ALA A 31 12.76 -9.85 0.96
N ALA A 32 12.49 -9.39 2.18
CA ALA A 32 12.88 -10.07 3.42
C ALA A 32 12.09 -11.37 3.66
N ALA A 33 10.95 -11.56 3.00
CA ALA A 33 10.20 -12.80 3.10
C ALA A 33 11.00 -13.96 2.48
N VAL A 34 11.22 -14.98 3.29
CA VAL A 34 11.89 -16.25 2.93
C VAL A 34 10.89 -17.39 2.69
N HIS A 35 9.64 -17.21 3.10
CA HIS A 35 8.57 -18.17 2.88
C HIS A 35 7.35 -17.53 2.23
N LEU A 36 6.59 -18.33 1.48
CA LEU A 36 5.34 -17.89 0.84
C LEU A 36 4.32 -17.38 1.87
N ALA A 37 4.33 -17.93 3.09
CA ALA A 37 3.49 -17.47 4.18
C ALA A 37 3.86 -16.04 4.62
N ASP A 38 5.16 -15.76 4.84
CA ASP A 38 5.65 -14.44 5.21
C ASP A 38 5.39 -13.41 4.10
N LEU A 39 5.55 -13.83 2.85
CA LEU A 39 5.28 -13.00 1.69
C LEU A 39 3.80 -12.60 1.60
N ALA A 40 2.89 -13.53 1.86
CA ALA A 40 1.45 -13.26 1.91
C ALA A 40 1.06 -12.37 3.10
N LEU A 41 1.73 -12.52 4.26
CA LEU A 41 1.55 -11.64 5.41
C LEU A 41 2.01 -10.22 5.12
N ALA A 42 3.21 -10.05 4.54
CA ALA A 42 3.72 -8.75 4.12
C ALA A 42 2.79 -8.09 3.09
N LYS A 43 2.34 -8.84 2.08
CA LYS A 43 1.32 -8.36 1.14
C LYS A 43 0.06 -7.90 1.87
N THR A 44 -0.44 -8.66 2.83
CA THR A 44 -1.67 -8.29 3.57
C THR A 44 -1.45 -7.06 4.45
N ALA A 45 -0.27 -6.90 5.05
CA ALA A 45 0.09 -5.74 5.84
C ALA A 45 0.17 -4.46 4.99
N HIS A 46 0.75 -4.53 3.79
CA HIS A 46 0.99 -3.36 2.94
C HIS A 46 -0.08 -3.10 1.87
N LEU A 47 -0.86 -4.10 1.44
CA LEU A 47 -1.91 -4.01 0.41
C LEU A 47 -3.32 -4.41 0.91
N GLY A 48 -3.46 -4.99 2.11
CA GLY A 48 -4.74 -5.46 2.62
C GLY A 48 -5.65 -4.36 3.21
N ASP A 49 -6.80 -4.75 3.75
CA ASP A 49 -7.83 -3.81 4.25
C ASP A 49 -7.40 -2.93 5.43
N LYS A 50 -6.34 -3.32 6.15
CA LYS A 50 -5.75 -2.51 7.24
C LYS A 50 -4.52 -1.72 6.80
N SER A 51 -4.17 -1.76 5.51
CA SER A 51 -2.97 -1.13 5.00
C SER A 51 -3.13 0.39 4.82
N HIS A 52 -1.98 1.06 4.69
CA HIS A 52 -1.91 2.48 4.35
C HIS A 52 -2.66 2.77 3.03
N LEU A 53 -2.68 1.80 2.12
CA LEU A 53 -3.39 1.89 0.85
C LEU A 53 -4.92 1.90 1.02
N ALA A 54 -5.45 1.10 1.94
CA ALA A 54 -6.88 1.06 2.24
C ALA A 54 -7.35 2.37 2.90
N LEU A 55 -6.55 2.92 3.81
CA LEU A 55 -6.79 4.24 4.40
C LEU A 55 -6.75 5.33 3.32
N ALA A 56 -5.74 5.29 2.44
CA ALA A 56 -5.62 6.23 1.34
C ALA A 56 -6.84 6.19 0.40
N ARG A 57 -7.37 5.01 0.07
CA ARG A 57 -8.58 4.85 -0.76
C ARG A 57 -9.83 5.44 -0.10
N ARG A 58 -9.99 5.34 1.21
CA ARG A 58 -11.12 5.94 1.95
C ARG A 58 -11.08 7.46 1.87
N GLU A 59 -9.90 8.05 2.10
CA GLU A 59 -9.70 9.49 2.00
C GLU A 59 -9.90 9.99 0.56
N ILE A 60 -9.45 9.25 -0.45
CA ILE A 60 -9.73 9.56 -1.86
C ILE A 60 -11.23 9.62 -2.15
N GLY A 61 -12.03 8.81 -1.45
CA GLY A 61 -13.48 8.79 -1.58
C GLY A 61 -14.16 10.10 -1.16
N VAL A 62 -13.57 10.84 -0.23
CA VAL A 62 -14.11 12.11 0.29
C VAL A 62 -13.52 13.35 -0.39
N LEU A 63 -12.53 13.19 -1.27
CA LEU A 63 -11.89 14.29 -1.99
C LEU A 63 -12.72 14.80 -3.19
N PRO A 64 -12.60 16.10 -3.53
CA PRO A 64 -13.19 16.64 -4.74
C PRO A 64 -12.62 15.96 -6.01
N PRO A 65 -13.40 15.88 -7.10
CA PRO A 65 -13.09 15.04 -8.27
C PRO A 65 -11.73 15.36 -8.93
N GLN A 66 -11.28 16.61 -8.85
CA GLN A 66 -9.96 17.02 -9.36
C GLN A 66 -8.81 16.36 -8.57
N ALA A 67 -8.85 16.42 -7.23
CA ALA A 67 -7.84 15.80 -6.38
C ALA A 67 -7.96 14.27 -6.33
N LYS A 68 -9.18 13.74 -6.53
CA LYS A 68 -9.48 12.31 -6.55
C LYS A 68 -8.71 11.57 -7.64
N ALA A 69 -8.62 12.15 -8.84
CA ALA A 69 -7.91 11.54 -9.96
C ALA A 69 -6.40 11.42 -9.69
N ASP A 70 -5.77 12.50 -9.23
CA ASP A 70 -4.35 12.53 -8.89
C ASP A 70 -4.00 11.55 -7.76
N ALA A 71 -4.77 11.58 -6.67
CA ALA A 71 -4.55 10.70 -5.52
C ALA A 71 -4.84 9.23 -5.88
N GLY A 72 -5.90 8.96 -6.64
CA GLY A 72 -6.24 7.62 -7.13
C GLY A 72 -5.15 7.02 -8.02
N LYS A 73 -4.56 7.83 -8.90
CA LYS A 73 -3.44 7.41 -9.74
C LYS A 73 -2.23 7.01 -8.90
N ARG A 74 -1.81 7.86 -7.96
CA ARG A 74 -0.66 7.59 -7.07
C ARG A 74 -0.85 6.30 -6.25
N VAL A 75 -2.04 6.13 -5.68
CA VAL A 75 -2.37 4.92 -4.92
C VAL A 75 -2.35 3.68 -5.79
N ASN A 76 -2.89 3.75 -7.02
CA ASN A 76 -2.84 2.62 -7.94
C ASN A 76 -1.41 2.29 -8.39
N ASP A 77 -0.57 3.28 -8.64
CA ASP A 77 0.83 3.09 -9.03
C ASP A 77 1.61 2.40 -7.90
N LEU A 78 1.42 2.83 -6.66
CA LEU A 78 1.99 2.17 -5.48
C LEU A 78 1.50 0.74 -5.33
N SER A 79 0.19 0.52 -5.48
CA SER A 79 -0.41 -0.82 -5.39
C SER A 79 0.20 -1.77 -6.42
N LYS A 80 0.40 -1.29 -7.65
CA LYS A 80 1.02 -2.07 -8.73
C LYS A 80 2.48 -2.37 -8.45
N ALA A 81 3.25 -1.39 -7.98
CA ALA A 81 4.67 -1.59 -7.67
C ALA A 81 4.87 -2.70 -6.62
N LEU A 82 4.12 -2.64 -5.51
CA LEU A 82 4.15 -3.67 -4.48
C LEU A 82 3.68 -5.04 -4.99
N GLN A 83 2.68 -5.06 -5.86
CA GLN A 83 2.19 -6.31 -6.44
C GLN A 83 3.23 -6.95 -7.38
N VAL A 84 3.93 -6.15 -8.20
CA VAL A 84 5.04 -6.63 -9.03
C VAL A 84 6.18 -7.18 -8.17
N ALA A 85 6.56 -6.48 -7.10
CA ALA A 85 7.58 -6.95 -6.17
C ALA A 85 7.18 -8.26 -5.49
N TYR A 86 5.90 -8.37 -5.09
CA TYR A 86 5.33 -9.60 -4.52
C TYR A 86 5.39 -10.75 -5.53
N ASP A 87 4.88 -10.56 -6.75
CA ASP A 87 4.80 -11.62 -7.76
C ASP A 87 6.21 -12.08 -8.19
N GLY A 88 7.17 -11.13 -8.30
CA GLY A 88 8.57 -11.43 -8.54
C GLY A 88 9.16 -12.31 -7.44
N ARG A 89 9.06 -11.87 -6.18
CA ARG A 89 9.60 -12.62 -5.04
C ARG A 89 8.91 -13.97 -4.84
N ARG A 90 7.60 -14.01 -5.07
CA ARG A 90 6.82 -15.24 -5.01
C ARG A 90 7.32 -16.27 -6.00
N THR A 91 7.55 -15.84 -7.25
CA THR A 91 8.07 -16.71 -8.31
C THR A 91 9.45 -17.26 -7.96
N GLU A 92 10.34 -16.41 -7.40
CA GLU A 92 11.65 -16.86 -6.92
C GLU A 92 11.55 -17.91 -5.81
N LEU A 93 10.67 -17.71 -4.84
CA LEU A 93 10.45 -18.65 -3.74
C LEU A 93 9.77 -19.95 -4.20
N GLU A 94 8.85 -19.86 -5.17
CA GLU A 94 8.22 -21.03 -5.80
C GLU A 94 9.24 -21.84 -6.61
N ALA A 95 10.22 -21.20 -7.25
CA ALA A 95 11.30 -21.87 -7.99
C ALA A 95 12.37 -22.50 -7.07
N GLN A 96 12.51 -22.02 -5.84
CA GLN A 96 13.46 -22.52 -4.84
C GLN A 96 12.91 -23.67 -3.98
N ARG A 97 11.64 -24.05 -4.19
CA ARG A 97 10.91 -25.04 -3.39
C ARG A 97 10.84 -26.40 -4.07
#